data_AF-A0A6H9YP12-F1
#
_entry.id   AF-A0A6H9YP12-F1
#
_cell.length_a   1.000
_cell.length_b   1.000
_cell.length_c   1.000
_cell.angle_alpha   90.00
_cell.angle_beta   90.00
_cell.angle_gamma   90.00
#
_symmetry.space_group_name_H-M   'P 1'
#
loop_
_entity.id
_entity.type
_entity.pdbx_description
1 polymer ?
#
loop_
_entity_poly.entity_id
_entity_poly.type
_entity_poly.pdbx_seq_one_letter_code
_entity_poly.pdbx_strand_id
1 'polypeptide(L)'
;MTVWLTIGLLAVGTFVIKGAGPAALGRRELPGWALPVIALLPAVLLSALVAYDTFGGAEGFHVDAKLAGVGAAIAAVALKAPMTVVLIAAAVVTALTRLIVA
;
A
#
# COMPACT_ATOMS: atom_id res chain seq x y z
N MET A 1 15.30 -24.59 -6.70
CA MET A 1 13.98 -25.27 -6.74
C MET A 1 13.01 -24.71 -5.70
N THR A 2 13.45 -24.37 -4.49
CA THR A 2 12.64 -23.72 -3.44
C THR A 2 11.93 -22.44 -3.89
N VAL A 3 12.57 -21.57 -4.67
CA VAL A 3 11.97 -20.32 -5.19
C VAL A 3 10.77 -20.58 -6.11
N TRP A 4 10.84 -21.58 -6.98
CA TRP A 4 9.73 -21.92 -7.87
C TRP A 4 8.55 -22.52 -7.10
N LEU A 5 8.83 -23.31 -6.06
CA LEU A 5 7.80 -23.82 -5.15
C LEU A 5 7.13 -22.70 -4.36
N THR A 6 7.88 -21.73 -3.83
CA THR A 6 7.28 -20.59 -3.08
C THR A 6 6.42 -19.72 -3.97
N ILE A 7 6.87 -19.41 -5.20
CA ILE A 7 6.08 -18.67 -6.19
C ILE A 7 4.79 -19.44 -6.51
N GLY A 8 4.88 -20.73 -6.80
CA GLY A 8 3.72 -21.57 -7.09
C GLY A 8 2.72 -21.57 -5.93
N LEU A 9 3.20 -21.72 -4.70
CA LEU A 9 2.37 -21.70 -3.50
C LEU A 9 1.70 -20.35 -3.28
N LEU A 10 2.43 -19.24 -3.42
CA LEU A 10 1.88 -17.89 -3.31
C LEU A 10 0.84 -17.61 -4.39
N ALA A 11 1.08 -18.04 -5.63
CA ALA A 11 0.15 -17.87 -6.72
C ALA A 11 -1.17 -18.60 -6.46
N VAL A 12 -1.10 -19.88 -6.08
CA VAL A 12 -2.28 -20.69 -5.74
C VAL A 12 -3.00 -20.13 -4.52
N GLY A 13 -2.27 -19.82 -3.45
CA GLY A 13 -2.84 -19.23 -2.23
C GLY A 13 -3.56 -17.91 -2.52
N THR A 14 -2.94 -17.02 -3.30
CA THR A 14 -3.55 -15.73 -3.71
C THR A 14 -4.80 -15.95 -4.55
N PHE A 15 -4.78 -16.90 -5.48
CA PHE A 15 -5.94 -17.25 -6.30
C PHE A 15 -7.10 -17.73 -5.42
N VAL A 16 -6.84 -18.62 -4.48
CA VAL A 16 -7.86 -19.15 -3.55
C VAL A 16 -8.43 -18.04 -2.68
N ILE A 17 -7.58 -17.19 -2.08
CA ILE A 17 -8.02 -16.06 -1.24
C ILE A 17 -8.91 -15.09 -2.04
N LYS A 18 -8.49 -14.71 -3.25
CA LYS A 18 -9.22 -13.76 -4.09
C LYS A 18 -10.52 -14.37 -4.63
N GLY A 19 -10.51 -15.67 -4.92
CA GLY A 19 -11.67 -16.42 -5.38
C GLY A 19 -12.69 -16.74 -4.29
N ALA A 20 -12.28 -16.78 -3.02
CA ALA A 20 -13.15 -17.10 -1.89
C ALA A 20 -14.34 -16.14 -1.76
N GLY A 21 -14.14 -14.85 -2.05
CA GLY A 21 -15.20 -13.84 -1.99
C GLY A 21 -16.38 -14.17 -2.93
N PRO A 22 -16.17 -14.20 -4.26
CA PRO A 22 -17.20 -14.62 -5.21
C PRO A 22 -17.73 -16.04 -4.96
N ALA A 23 -16.88 -16.99 -4.56
CA ALA A 23 -17.31 -18.36 -4.31
C ALA A 23 -18.29 -18.47 -3.12
N ALA A 24 -18.07 -17.71 -2.05
CA ALA A 24 -18.94 -17.71 -0.87
C ALA A 24 -20.18 -16.81 -1.03
N LEU A 25 -20.07 -15.69 -1.73
CA LEU A 25 -21.07 -14.62 -1.75
C LEU A 25 -21.74 -14.42 -3.13
N GLY A 26 -21.29 -15.08 -4.20
CA GLY A 26 -21.72 -14.80 -5.57
C GLY A 26 -23.20 -15.05 -5.88
N ARG A 27 -23.92 -15.77 -5.01
CA ARG A 27 -25.39 -15.97 -5.12
C ARG A 27 -26.19 -15.14 -4.10
N ARG A 28 -25.52 -14.34 -3.28
CA ARG A 28 -26.14 -13.59 -2.18
C ARG A 28 -26.07 -12.10 -2.48
N GLU A 29 -27.21 -11.43 -2.34
CA GLU A 29 -27.24 -9.98 -2.40
C GLU A 29 -26.53 -9.41 -1.16
N LEU A 30 -25.50 -8.60 -1.41
CA LEU A 30 -24.76 -7.92 -0.35
C LEU A 30 -25.64 -6.81 0.22
N PRO A 31 -25.62 -6.58 1.55
CA PRO A 31 -26.35 -5.47 2.15
C PRO A 31 -25.83 -4.14 1.62
N GLY A 32 -26.72 -3.15 1.43
CA GLY A 32 -26.40 -1.91 0.72
C GLY A 32 -25.22 -1.09 1.28
N TRP A 33 -24.88 -1.27 2.55
CA TRP A 33 -23.73 -0.60 3.19
C TRP A 33 -22.39 -1.27 2.88
N ALA A 34 -22.36 -2.55 2.48
CA ALA A 34 -21.11 -3.29 2.29
C ALA A 34 -20.36 -2.88 1.02
N LEU A 35 -21.07 -2.56 -0.06
CA LEU A 35 -20.46 -2.17 -1.33
C LEU A 35 -19.61 -0.89 -1.21
N PRO A 36 -20.10 0.21 -0.60
CA PRO A 36 -19.27 1.39 -0.34
C PRO A 36 -18.03 1.10 0.52
N VAL A 37 -18.16 0.26 1.55
CA VAL A 37 -17.03 -0.10 2.42
C VAL A 37 -15.97 -0.86 1.64
N ILE A 38 -16.37 -1.88 0.86
CA ILE A 38 -15.46 -2.69 0.04
C ILE A 38 -14.74 -1.82 -1.00
N ALA A 39 -15.43 -0.84 -1.60
CA ALA A 39 -14.84 0.09 -2.55
C ALA A 39 -13.73 0.96 -1.93
N LEU A 40 -13.82 1.25 -0.63
CA LEU A 40 -12.83 2.06 0.10
C LEU A 40 -11.67 1.24 0.68
N LEU A 41 -11.82 -0.10 0.82
CA LEU A 41 -10.80 -0.95 1.41
C LEU A 41 -9.41 -0.78 0.77
N PRO A 42 -9.23 -0.76 -0.57
CA PRO A 42 -7.88 -0.62 -1.14
C PRO A 42 -7.20 0.68 -0.72
N ALA A 43 -7.93 1.80 -0.76
CA ALA A 43 -7.39 3.10 -0.39
C ALA A 43 -7.09 3.18 1.11
N VAL A 44 -7.99 2.65 1.96
CA VAL A 44 -7.82 2.64 3.42
C VAL A 44 -6.68 1.73 3.86
N LEU A 45 -6.56 0.54 3.26
CA LEU A 45 -5.49 -0.40 3.59
C LEU A 45 -4.13 0.11 3.14
N LEU A 46 -4.04 0.72 1.94
CA LEU A 46 -2.79 1.33 1.49
C LEU A 46 -2.41 2.55 2.31
N SER A 47 -3.36 3.41 2.68
CA SER A 47 -3.05 4.57 3.53
C SER A 47 -2.61 4.15 4.94
N ALA A 48 -3.27 3.13 5.51
CA ALA A 48 -2.86 2.54 6.78
C ALA A 48 -1.46 1.90 6.68
N LEU A 49 -1.15 1.21 5.57
CA LEU A 49 0.17 0.62 5.34
C LEU A 49 1.25 1.71 5.25
N VAL A 50 1.00 2.77 4.50
CA VAL A 50 1.93 3.91 4.39
C VAL A 50 2.15 4.55 5.76
N ALA A 51 1.09 4.75 6.54
CA ALA A 51 1.21 5.27 7.90
C ALA A 51 2.02 4.32 8.81
N TYR A 52 1.72 3.02 8.77
CA TYR A 52 2.44 2.01 9.54
C TYR A 52 3.93 1.99 9.20
N ASP A 53 4.28 2.00 7.92
CA ASP A 53 5.67 1.95 7.43
C ASP A 53 6.42 3.29 7.57
N THR A 54 5.70 4.39 7.78
CA THR A 54 6.27 5.73 8.01
C THR A 54 6.59 5.98 9.48
N PHE A 55 5.70 5.55 10.38
CA PHE A 55 5.81 5.80 11.83
C PHE A 55 6.30 4.58 12.63
N GLY A 56 6.36 3.40 12.01
CA GLY A 56 6.71 2.16 12.68
C GLY A 56 7.44 1.17 11.77
N GLY A 57 8.00 0.14 12.40
CA GLY A 57 8.64 -0.98 11.75
C GLY A 57 8.75 -2.17 12.69
N ALA A 58 9.36 -3.26 12.21
CA ALA A 58 9.52 -4.51 12.98
C ALA A 58 10.26 -4.34 14.32
N GLU A 59 11.06 -3.27 14.47
CA GLU A 59 11.89 -3.01 15.66
C GLU A 59 11.41 -1.81 16.52
N GLY A 60 10.18 -1.32 16.31
CA GLY A 60 9.57 -0.27 17.14
C GLY A 60 9.29 1.05 16.42
N PHE A 61 8.93 2.09 17.18
CA PHE A 61 8.55 3.40 16.65
C PHE A 61 9.78 4.17 16.17
N HIS A 62 10.06 4.12 14.87
CA HIS A 62 11.09 4.92 14.23
C HIS A 62 10.44 5.80 13.16
N VAL A 63 10.78 7.09 13.17
CA VAL A 63 10.37 7.99 12.10
C VAL A 63 11.31 7.72 10.92
N ASP A 64 10.86 6.92 9.96
CA ASP A 64 11.66 6.57 8.78
C ASP A 64 11.80 7.81 7.87
N ALA A 65 12.89 7.86 7.09
CA ALA A 65 13.18 8.84 6.05
C ALA A 65 12.03 9.00 5.03
N LYS A 66 11.12 8.02 4.99
CA LYS A 66 9.85 8.01 4.25
C LYS A 66 8.94 9.18 4.62
N LEU A 67 8.97 9.68 5.86
CA LEU A 67 8.11 10.81 6.29
C LEU A 67 8.35 12.06 5.43
N ALA A 68 9.61 12.37 5.12
CA ALA A 68 9.96 13.49 4.26
C ALA A 68 9.46 13.30 2.82
N GLY A 69 9.56 12.08 2.29
CA GLY A 69 9.03 11.74 0.96
C GLY A 69 7.51 11.83 0.89
N VAL A 70 6.80 11.39 1.93
CA VAL A 70 5.34 11.55 2.06
C VAL A 70 4.97 13.03 2.10
N GLY A 71 5.71 13.86 2.85
CA GLY A 71 5.52 15.31 2.86
C GLY A 71 5.68 15.95 1.47
N ALA A 72 6.71 15.54 0.72
CA ALA A 72 6.93 15.99 -0.65
C ALA A 72 5.80 15.54 -1.60
N ALA A 73 5.31 14.31 -1.45
CA ALA A 73 4.17 13.81 -2.22
C ALA A 73 2.92 14.66 -1.97
N ILE A 74 2.61 14.95 -0.71
CA ILE A 74 1.47 15.80 -0.31
C ILE A 74 1.59 17.19 -0.93
N ALA A 75 2.78 17.81 -0.86
CA ALA A 75 3.02 19.11 -1.45
C ALA A 75 2.84 19.09 -2.99
N ALA A 76 3.37 18.09 -3.68
CA ALA A 76 3.23 17.96 -5.13
C ALA A 76 1.76 17.74 -5.56
N VAL A 77 1.00 16.95 -4.80
CA VAL A 77 -0.44 16.76 -5.02
C VAL A 77 -1.21 18.07 -4.78
N ALA A 78 -0.87 18.84 -3.74
CA ALA A 78 -1.49 20.14 -3.47
C ALA A 78 -1.24 21.15 -4.61
N LEU A 79 -0.07 21.07 -5.25
CA LEU A 79 0.27 21.83 -6.45
C LEU A 79 -0.39 21.29 -7.74
N LYS A 80 -1.23 20.25 -7.65
CA LYS A 80 -1.89 19.58 -8.78
C LYS A 80 -0.91 19.03 -9.82
N ALA A 81 0.28 18.61 -9.37
CA ALA A 81 1.28 18.00 -10.25
C ALA A 81 0.78 16.66 -10.82
N PRO A 82 1.23 16.26 -12.03
CA PRO A 82 0.88 14.96 -12.59
C PRO A 82 1.43 13.83 -11.71
N MET A 83 0.72 12.69 -11.65
CA MET A 83 1.02 11.60 -10.70
C MET A 83 2.46 11.07 -10.82
N THR A 84 3.01 11.03 -12.04
CA THR A 84 4.41 10.63 -12.27
C THR A 84 5.40 11.56 -11.57
N VAL A 85 5.14 12.87 -11.57
CA VAL A 85 5.99 13.86 -10.91
C VAL A 85 5.90 13.73 -9.40
N VAL A 86 4.70 13.50 -8.85
CA VAL A 86 4.50 13.23 -7.43
C VAL A 86 5.34 12.03 -6.98
N LEU A 87 5.29 10.94 -7.74
CA LEU A 87 6.02 9.71 -7.47
C LEU A 87 7.53 9.89 -7.49
N ILE A 88 8.05 10.55 -8.55
CA ILE A 88 9.49 10.83 -8.68
C ILE A 88 9.96 11.75 -7.55
N ALA A 89 9.23 12.81 -7.25
CA ALA A 89 9.59 13.74 -6.18
C ALA A 89 9.65 13.04 -4.81
N ALA A 90 8.63 12.24 -4.48
CA ALA A 90 8.60 11.47 -3.24
C ALA A 90 9.79 10.50 -3.13
N ALA A 91 10.07 9.74 -4.20
CA ALA A 91 11.17 8.79 -4.23
C ALA A 91 12.54 9.47 -4.08
N VAL A 92 12.76 10.58 -4.80
CA VAL A 92 14.01 11.36 -4.72
C VAL A 92 14.19 11.92 -3.32
N VAL A 93 13.15 12.51 -2.72
CA VAL A 93 13.23 13.06 -1.36
C VAL A 93 13.53 11.96 -0.35
N THR A 94 12.85 10.81 -0.40
CA THR A 94 13.17 9.67 0.48
C THR A 94 14.58 9.13 0.28
N ALA A 95 15.07 9.05 -0.96
CA ALA A 95 16.42 8.57 -1.25
C ALA A 95 17.49 9.53 -0.69
N LEU A 96 17.29 10.84 -0.87
CA LEU A 96 18.21 11.86 -0.36
C LEU A 96 18.21 11.91 1.16
N THR A 97 17.04 11.85 1.81
CA THR A 97 16.98 11.82 3.28
C THR A 97 17.60 10.56 3.84
N ARG A 98 17.38 9.40 3.20
CA ARG A 98 18.05 8.15 3.57
C ARG A 98 19.56 8.24 3.41
N LEU A 99 20.06 8.87 2.34
CA LEU A 99 21.50 9.04 2.12
C LEU A 99 22.18 9.93 3.17
N ILE A 100 21.45 10.90 3.73
CA ILE A 100 21.98 11.83 4.74
C ILE A 100 21.95 11.21 6.15
N VAL A 101 20.97 10.34 6.41
CA VAL A 101 20.73 9.76 7.75
C VAL A 101 21.38 8.37 7.91
N ALA A 102 21.73 7.70 6.82
CA ALA A 102 22.47 6.43 6.80
C ALA A 102 23.99 6.63 6.95
#